data_AF-J1SAI2-F1
#
_entry.id   AF-J1SAI2-F1
#
_cell.length_a   1.000
_cell.length_b   1.000
_cell.length_c   1.000
_cell.angle_alpha   90.00
_cell.angle_beta   90.00
_cell.angle_gamma   90.00
#
_symmetry.space_group_name_H-M   'P 1'
#
loop_
_entity.id
_entity.type
_entity.pdbx_description
1 polymer ?
#
loop_
_entity_poly.entity_id
_entity_poly.type
_entity_poly.pdbx_seq_one_letter_code
_entity_poly.pdbx_strand_id
1 'polypeptide(L)'
;MRRADGPAADPAVGSPGDPGLAATPADGPGPAAPPPGALGPAAVPPSAQPPDASPAAAASTGTRRRALGRYGEDLAARRLTESGMRILDRNWRCRDGEIDIVAADGDALVVCEVKTRRAGWYEHPMAAVRPEKTARLRLLAERWLERHGGPPPGGVRIDVIGILLPARGAPVVQHARGVA
;
A
#
# COMPACT_ATOMS: atom_id res chain seq x y z
N MET A 1 -52.46 -28.13 -2.16
CA MET A 1 -53.31 -26.92 -2.02
C MET A 1 -52.77 -25.86 -2.98
N ARG A 2 -53.62 -25.32 -3.84
CA ARG A 2 -53.30 -24.42 -4.96
C ARG A 2 -53.26 -22.95 -4.51
N ARG A 3 -52.63 -22.12 -5.37
CA ARG A 3 -52.72 -20.64 -5.54
C ARG A 3 -51.81 -19.82 -4.61
N ALA A 4 -51.24 -18.68 -5.01
CA ALA A 4 -51.36 -17.82 -6.20
C ALA A 4 -50.07 -16.96 -6.25
N ASP A 5 -49.43 -16.77 -7.40
CA ASP A 5 -49.68 -15.67 -8.37
C ASP A 5 -49.35 -14.27 -7.85
N GLY A 6 -48.42 -13.61 -8.55
CA GLY A 6 -48.32 -12.16 -8.63
C GLY A 6 -46.92 -11.56 -8.80
N PRO A 7 -46.39 -11.47 -10.05
CA PRO A 7 -45.43 -10.43 -10.41
C PRO A 7 -46.06 -9.48 -11.43
N ALA A 8 -46.01 -8.17 -11.18
CA ALA A 8 -46.06 -7.13 -12.21
C ALA A 8 -45.93 -5.73 -11.59
N ALA A 9 -44.94 -4.97 -12.06
CA ALA A 9 -45.19 -3.63 -12.63
C ALA A 9 -43.94 -3.17 -13.40
N ASP A 10 -44.20 -2.81 -14.65
CA ASP A 10 -43.31 -2.42 -15.75
C ASP A 10 -42.94 -0.90 -15.71
N PRO A 11 -42.09 -0.42 -16.64
CA PRO A 11 -41.38 0.86 -16.59
C PRO A 11 -42.15 2.04 -17.22
N ALA A 12 -41.72 3.26 -16.90
CA ALA A 12 -42.01 4.49 -17.65
C ALA A 12 -40.65 5.11 -18.09
N VAL A 13 -40.34 5.32 -19.37
CA VAL A 13 -40.85 6.34 -20.33
C VAL A 13 -40.68 7.76 -19.76
N GLY A 14 -40.01 8.75 -20.37
CA GLY A 14 -39.39 8.92 -21.68
C GLY A 14 -38.71 10.32 -21.77
N SER A 15 -37.91 10.51 -22.83
CA SER A 15 -37.17 11.71 -23.32
C SER A 15 -38.02 12.98 -23.55
N PRO A 16 -37.59 14.12 -24.18
CA PRO A 16 -36.32 14.49 -24.86
C PRO A 16 -35.84 15.96 -24.66
N GLY A 17 -34.75 16.39 -25.35
CA GLY A 17 -34.61 17.80 -25.79
C GLY A 17 -33.21 18.47 -25.75
N ASP A 18 -32.51 18.40 -26.87
CA ASP A 18 -31.40 19.24 -27.42
C ASP A 18 -31.77 20.77 -27.52
N PRO A 19 -31.00 21.74 -28.11
CA PRO A 19 -29.65 21.74 -28.76
C PRO A 19 -28.76 23.03 -28.56
N GLY A 20 -27.54 23.01 -29.13
CA GLY A 20 -26.88 24.18 -29.78
C GLY A 20 -26.10 25.16 -28.87
N LEU A 21 -25.05 25.87 -29.28
CA LEU A 21 -24.56 26.25 -30.60
C LEU A 21 -23.08 26.72 -30.51
N ALA A 22 -22.37 26.67 -31.63
CA ALA A 22 -20.98 27.06 -31.86
C ALA A 22 -20.73 28.59 -31.88
N ALA A 23 -19.47 29.02 -31.74
CA ALA A 23 -18.84 30.08 -32.56
C ALA A 23 -17.33 30.24 -32.27
N THR A 24 -16.56 30.37 -33.36
CA THR A 24 -15.12 30.71 -33.50
C THR A 24 -14.95 32.24 -33.73
N PRO A 25 -13.89 32.76 -34.39
CA PRO A 25 -12.55 33.16 -33.91
C PRO A 25 -12.27 34.68 -34.16
N ALA A 26 -10.96 35.06 -34.20
CA ALA A 26 -10.33 36.30 -34.71
C ALA A 26 -9.76 37.24 -33.62
N ASP A 27 -8.68 38.00 -33.77
CA ASP A 27 -7.52 38.11 -34.67
C ASP A 27 -6.71 39.33 -34.15
N GLY A 28 -5.41 39.42 -34.44
CA GLY A 28 -4.69 40.71 -34.41
C GLY A 28 -3.43 40.85 -33.51
N PRO A 29 -2.51 41.78 -33.86
CA PRO A 29 -1.09 41.49 -34.05
C PRO A 29 -0.11 42.06 -32.99
N GLY A 30 1.16 41.62 -33.05
CA GLY A 30 2.29 41.95 -32.15
C GLY A 30 2.75 43.41 -32.13
N PRO A 31 3.92 43.77 -31.54
CA PRO A 31 5.20 43.42 -32.18
C PRO A 31 6.46 43.26 -31.26
N ALA A 32 7.56 42.94 -31.95
CA ALA A 32 8.95 43.37 -31.75
C ALA A 32 9.88 42.59 -30.80
N ALA A 33 10.80 41.87 -31.44
CA ALA A 33 12.06 41.38 -30.91
C ALA A 33 13.14 42.48 -30.89
N PRO A 34 14.10 42.47 -29.94
CA PRO A 34 15.32 43.27 -30.01
C PRO A 34 16.50 42.56 -30.75
N PRO A 35 17.51 43.31 -31.21
CA PRO A 35 18.51 42.91 -32.22
C PRO A 35 19.69 42.05 -31.69
N PRO A 36 20.48 41.42 -32.59
CA PRO A 36 21.68 40.66 -32.23
C PRO A 36 22.91 41.56 -32.07
N GLY A 37 23.74 41.30 -31.05
CA GLY A 37 24.97 42.04 -30.82
C GLY A 37 26.01 41.28 -30.01
N ALA A 38 27.16 41.06 -30.66
CA ALA A 38 28.50 40.82 -30.14
C ALA A 38 28.87 39.44 -29.55
N LEU A 39 29.61 38.68 -30.36
CA LEU A 39 30.52 37.62 -29.97
C LEU A 39 31.69 38.20 -29.14
N GLY A 40 31.92 37.63 -27.96
CA GLY A 40 33.07 37.89 -27.08
C GLY A 40 33.35 36.65 -26.21
N PRO A 41 34.61 36.41 -25.80
CA PRO A 41 35.13 35.06 -25.58
C PRO A 41 34.69 34.40 -24.27
N ALA A 42 34.67 33.07 -24.33
CA ALA A 42 34.40 32.14 -23.25
C ALA A 42 35.13 32.50 -21.94
N ALA A 43 34.34 32.72 -20.89
CA ALA A 43 34.77 32.59 -19.50
C ALA A 43 33.82 31.62 -18.81
N VAL A 44 34.35 30.45 -18.47
CA VAL A 44 33.67 29.38 -17.73
C VAL A 44 33.44 29.86 -16.30
N PRO A 45 32.21 29.97 -15.78
CA PRO A 45 32.00 30.10 -14.34
C PRO A 45 32.20 28.73 -13.66
N PRO A 46 32.78 28.68 -12.44
CA PRO A 46 32.99 27.43 -11.72
C PRO A 46 31.66 26.77 -11.38
N SER A 47 31.68 25.43 -11.41
CA SER A 47 30.59 24.52 -11.02
C SER A 47 29.78 25.04 -9.84
N ALA A 48 28.50 25.33 -10.09
CA ALA A 48 27.53 25.49 -9.04
C ALA A 48 27.49 24.20 -8.21
N GLN A 49 27.87 24.29 -6.94
CA GLN A 49 27.58 23.25 -5.97
C GLN A 49 26.06 23.05 -5.91
N PRO A 50 25.55 21.81 -5.79
CA PRO A 50 24.13 21.59 -5.60
C PRO A 50 23.65 22.28 -4.32
N PRO A 51 22.42 22.81 -4.29
CA PRO A 51 21.88 23.46 -3.12
C PRO A 51 21.81 22.46 -1.96
N ASP A 52 22.23 22.94 -0.81
CA ASP A 52 22.18 22.30 0.50
C ASP A 52 20.83 21.58 0.70
N ALA A 53 20.89 20.26 0.81
CA ALA A 53 19.70 19.42 0.98
C ALA A 53 19.15 19.64 2.40
N SER A 54 18.18 20.54 2.51
CA SER A 54 17.52 20.86 3.77
C SER A 54 17.00 19.59 4.49
N PRO A 55 17.20 19.45 5.83
CA PRO A 55 16.83 18.26 6.61
C PRO A 55 15.32 17.92 6.62
N ALA A 56 14.46 18.79 6.08
CA ALA A 56 13.02 18.55 5.94
C ALA A 56 12.66 17.43 4.93
N ALA A 57 13.49 17.20 3.90
CA ALA A 57 13.18 16.21 2.85
C ALA A 57 13.31 14.75 3.36
N ALA A 58 14.32 14.48 4.21
CA ALA A 58 14.54 13.14 4.79
C ALA A 58 13.46 12.78 5.83
N ALA A 59 13.06 13.76 6.66
CA ALA A 59 11.96 13.60 7.63
C ALA A 59 10.61 13.30 6.93
N SER A 60 10.36 13.92 5.77
CA SER A 60 9.13 13.69 4.99
C SER A 60 9.05 12.26 4.40
N THR A 61 10.20 11.70 3.98
CA THR A 61 10.27 10.36 3.37
C THR A 61 10.10 9.26 4.41
N GLY A 62 10.72 9.42 5.59
CA GLY A 62 10.55 8.49 6.71
C GLY A 62 9.11 8.45 7.22
N THR A 63 8.48 9.62 7.39
CA THR A 63 7.06 9.72 7.79
C THR A 63 6.14 9.07 6.76
N ARG A 64 6.39 9.30 5.46
CA ARG A 64 5.61 8.70 4.36
C ARG A 64 5.75 7.17 4.33
N ARG A 65 6.95 6.63 4.55
CA ARG A 65 7.18 5.17 4.60
C ARG A 65 6.51 4.52 5.81
N ARG A 66 6.57 5.15 6.99
CA ARG A 66 5.86 4.66 8.18
C ARG A 66 4.34 4.71 8.02
N ALA A 67 3.81 5.79 7.44
CA ALA A 67 2.38 5.89 7.15
C ALA A 67 1.92 4.82 6.16
N LEU A 68 2.71 4.55 5.12
CA LEU A 68 2.46 3.47 4.17
C LEU A 68 2.48 2.09 4.86
N GLY A 69 3.46 1.86 5.74
CA GLY A 69 3.54 0.63 6.54
C GLY A 69 2.29 0.39 7.37
N ARG A 70 1.90 1.38 8.19
CA ARG A 70 0.69 1.31 9.02
C ARG A 70 -0.58 1.08 8.22
N TYR A 71 -0.73 1.78 7.10
CA TYR A 71 -1.88 1.58 6.21
C TYR A 71 -1.97 0.14 5.69
N GLY A 72 -0.84 -0.46 5.31
CA GLY A 72 -0.84 -1.86 4.90
C GLY A 72 -1.10 -2.83 6.05
N GLU A 73 -0.60 -2.54 7.25
CA GLU A 73 -0.89 -3.32 8.46
C GLU A 73 -2.39 -3.29 8.80
N ASP A 74 -3.05 -2.14 8.65
CA ASP A 74 -4.50 -2.01 8.82
C ASP A 74 -5.27 -2.88 7.81
N LEU A 75 -4.86 -2.87 6.54
CA LEU A 75 -5.48 -3.70 5.49
C LEU A 75 -5.25 -5.20 5.75
N ALA A 76 -4.05 -5.56 6.21
CA ALA A 76 -3.71 -6.94 6.57
C ALA A 76 -4.55 -7.43 7.75
N ALA A 77 -4.67 -6.64 8.81
CA ALA A 77 -5.48 -6.97 9.98
C ALA A 77 -6.96 -7.16 9.61
N ARG A 78 -7.50 -6.31 8.75
CA ARG A 78 -8.87 -6.46 8.22
C ARG A 78 -9.03 -7.77 7.46
N ARG A 79 -8.14 -8.07 6.51
CA ARG A 79 -8.20 -9.28 5.69
C ARG A 79 -8.10 -10.57 6.51
N LEU A 80 -7.27 -10.58 7.56
CA LEU A 80 -7.14 -11.70 8.49
C LEU A 80 -8.42 -11.89 9.30
N THR A 81 -8.99 -10.79 9.80
CA THR A 81 -10.26 -10.81 10.54
C THR A 81 -11.40 -11.33 9.66
N GLU A 82 -11.49 -10.85 8.42
CA GLU A 82 -12.47 -11.33 7.42
C GLU A 82 -12.29 -12.82 7.09
N SER A 83 -11.08 -13.37 7.23
CA SER A 83 -10.84 -14.82 7.11
C SER A 83 -11.15 -15.62 8.37
N GLY A 84 -11.70 -15.00 9.42
CA GLY A 84 -12.06 -15.66 10.68
C GLY A 84 -10.92 -15.76 11.69
N MET A 85 -9.77 -15.13 11.44
CA MET A 85 -8.67 -15.11 12.39
C MET A 85 -8.87 -13.99 13.43
N ARG A 86 -8.44 -14.23 14.67
CA ARG A 86 -8.52 -13.25 15.75
C ARG A 86 -7.18 -12.55 15.91
N ILE A 87 -7.15 -11.23 15.75
CA ILE A 87 -5.93 -10.45 16.00
C ILE A 87 -5.63 -10.45 17.51
N LEU A 88 -4.41 -10.84 17.88
CA LEU A 88 -3.93 -10.85 19.27
C LEU A 88 -3.11 -9.61 19.56
N ASP A 89 -2.21 -9.26 18.64
CA ASP A 89 -1.34 -8.09 18.75
C ASP A 89 -1.03 -7.52 17.37
N ARG A 90 -0.68 -6.24 17.36
CA ARG A 90 -0.26 -5.48 16.17
C ARG A 90 0.96 -4.65 16.51
N ASN A 91 1.94 -4.61 15.59
CA ASN A 91 3.21 -3.91 15.76
C ASN A 91 3.85 -4.23 17.12
N TRP A 92 3.86 -5.52 17.48
CA TRP A 92 4.40 -6.00 18.75
C TRP A 92 5.92 -5.90 18.73
N ARG A 93 6.51 -5.39 19.80
CA ARG A 93 7.95 -5.09 19.88
C ARG A 93 8.57 -5.68 21.13
N CYS A 94 9.79 -6.18 20.98
CA CYS A 94 10.66 -6.56 22.08
C CYS A 94 12.11 -6.14 21.75
N ARG A 95 13.07 -6.49 22.62
CA ARG A 95 14.48 -6.16 22.40
C ARG A 95 15.08 -6.81 21.15
N ASP A 96 14.54 -7.95 20.73
CA ASP A 96 15.06 -8.77 19.61
C ASP A 96 14.46 -8.34 18.25
N GLY A 97 13.39 -7.56 18.25
CA GLY A 97 12.74 -7.08 17.03
C GLY A 97 11.26 -6.75 17.17
N GLU A 98 10.57 -6.83 16.03
CA GLU A 98 9.15 -6.49 15.91
C GLU A 98 8.41 -7.53 15.06
N ILE A 99 7.15 -7.76 15.42
CA ILE A 99 6.18 -8.54 14.65
C ILE A 99 5.10 -7.59 14.17
N ASP A 100 4.78 -7.60 12.88
CA ASP A 100 3.74 -6.72 12.33
C ASP A 100 2.36 -7.10 12.87
N ILE A 101 1.99 -8.38 12.80
CA ILE A 101 0.70 -8.87 13.32
C ILE A 101 0.88 -10.26 13.97
N VAL A 102 0.28 -10.45 15.14
CA VAL A 102 0.08 -11.76 15.77
C VAL A 102 -1.40 -12.06 15.76
N ALA A 103 -1.79 -13.23 15.27
CA ALA A 103 -3.18 -13.66 15.20
C ALA A 103 -3.35 -15.10 15.71
N ALA A 104 -4.59 -15.46 16.05
CA ALA A 104 -5.01 -16.83 16.33
C ALA A 104 -5.89 -17.33 15.18
N ASP A 105 -5.64 -18.55 14.75
CA ASP A 105 -6.37 -19.24 13.70
C ASP A 105 -6.65 -20.67 14.17
N GLY A 106 -7.85 -20.87 14.72
CA GLY A 106 -8.17 -22.07 15.49
C GLY A 106 -7.25 -22.19 16.71
N ASP A 107 -6.52 -23.29 16.79
CA ASP A 107 -5.54 -23.61 17.83
C ASP A 107 -4.10 -23.24 17.46
N ALA A 108 -3.88 -22.58 16.31
CA ALA A 108 -2.55 -22.13 15.88
C ALA A 108 -2.31 -20.66 16.22
N LEU A 109 -1.08 -20.35 16.63
CA LEU A 109 -0.55 -18.99 16.65
C LEU A 109 -0.02 -18.64 15.25
N VAL A 110 -0.43 -17.51 14.71
CA VAL A 110 0.00 -17.03 13.40
C VAL A 110 0.82 -15.76 13.56
N VAL A 111 2.07 -15.81 13.16
CA VAL A 111 2.97 -14.65 13.08
C VAL A 111 2.99 -14.17 11.63
N CYS A 112 2.49 -12.97 11.41
CA CYS A 112 2.32 -12.39 10.09
C CYS A 112 3.35 -11.28 9.85
N GLU A 113 4.03 -11.36 8.72
CA GLU A 113 4.86 -10.29 8.17
C GLU A 113 4.09 -9.56 7.05
N VAL A 114 4.01 -8.23 7.13
CA VAL A 114 3.26 -7.39 6.18
C VAL A 114 4.21 -6.64 5.25
N LYS A 115 4.06 -6.85 3.95
CA LYS A 115 4.84 -6.18 2.92
C LYS A 115 3.96 -5.27 2.08
N THR A 116 4.11 -3.96 2.31
CA THR A 116 3.38 -2.94 1.56
C THR A 116 4.24 -2.32 0.47
N ARG A 117 3.72 -2.26 -0.75
CA ARG A 117 4.38 -1.68 -1.92
C ARG A 117 3.37 -0.91 -2.78
N ARG A 118 3.86 0.11 -3.50
CA ARG A 118 3.09 0.78 -4.57
C ARG A 118 3.39 0.10 -5.91
N ALA A 119 2.41 0.06 -6.81
CA ALA A 119 2.58 -0.49 -8.15
C ALA A 119 3.72 0.22 -8.91
N GLY A 120 4.47 -0.54 -9.71
CA GLY A 120 5.68 -0.08 -10.42
C GLY A 120 6.99 -0.70 -9.91
N TRP A 121 6.97 -1.38 -8.77
CA TRP A 121 8.11 -2.14 -8.23
C TRP A 121 7.86 -3.64 -8.48
N TYR A 122 8.57 -4.21 -9.46
CA TYR A 122 8.41 -5.60 -9.89
C TYR A 122 9.30 -6.51 -9.01
N GLU A 123 8.85 -6.80 -7.80
CA GLU A 123 9.27 -8.00 -7.08
C GLU A 123 7.98 -8.72 -6.67
N HIS A 124 7.92 -10.03 -6.92
CA HIS A 124 6.77 -10.83 -6.53
C HIS A 124 6.52 -10.64 -5.03
N PRO A 125 5.34 -10.15 -4.60
CA PRO A 125 5.06 -9.85 -3.19
C PRO A 125 5.19 -11.08 -2.27
N MET A 126 5.17 -12.28 -2.85
CA MET A 126 5.43 -13.56 -2.17
C MET A 126 6.84 -14.14 -2.45
N ALA A 127 7.84 -13.31 -2.77
CA ALA A 127 9.22 -13.79 -2.74
C ALA A 127 9.46 -14.49 -1.39
N ALA A 128 9.95 -15.73 -1.45
CA ALA A 128 10.08 -16.60 -0.28
C ALA A 128 10.71 -15.84 0.89
N VAL A 129 10.17 -16.03 2.10
CA VAL A 129 10.79 -15.47 3.30
C VAL A 129 12.18 -16.07 3.40
N ARG A 130 13.20 -15.23 3.29
CA ARG A 130 14.58 -15.69 3.34
C ARG A 130 14.83 -16.43 4.67
N PRO A 131 15.69 -17.47 4.69
CA PRO A 131 15.93 -18.27 5.89
C PRO A 131 16.27 -17.45 7.14
N GLU A 132 17.03 -16.35 6.99
CA GLU A 132 17.40 -15.47 8.09
C GLU A 132 16.17 -14.75 8.69
N LYS A 133 15.25 -14.36 7.81
CA LYS A 133 14.01 -13.71 8.22
C LYS A 133 13.06 -14.70 8.89
N THR A 134 13.00 -15.93 8.38
CA THR A 134 12.26 -17.03 9.02
C THR A 134 12.79 -17.31 10.42
N ALA A 135 14.11 -17.46 10.59
CA ALA A 135 14.73 -17.70 11.89
C ALA A 135 14.41 -16.57 12.88
N ARG A 136 14.46 -15.31 12.42
CA ARG A 136 14.09 -14.16 13.24
C ARG A 136 12.62 -14.19 13.65
N LEU A 137 11.70 -14.50 12.74
CA LEU A 137 10.27 -14.58 13.06
C LEU A 137 9.96 -15.71 14.04
N ARG A 138 10.67 -16.85 13.96
CA ARG A 138 10.57 -17.94 14.95
C ARG A 138 11.01 -17.49 16.34
N LEU A 139 12.17 -16.83 16.44
CA LEU A 139 12.65 -16.25 17.71
C LEU A 139 11.63 -15.26 18.30
N LEU A 140 11.06 -14.38 17.47
CA LEU A 140 10.07 -13.41 17.94
C LEU A 140 8.77 -14.08 18.38
N ALA A 141 8.36 -15.16 17.71
CA ALA A 141 7.22 -15.97 18.13
C ALA A 141 7.46 -16.58 19.52
N GLU A 142 8.64 -17.16 19.75
CA GLU A 142 9.03 -17.70 21.07
C GLU A 142 8.96 -16.61 22.15
N ARG A 143 9.51 -15.41 21.90
CA ARG A 143 9.42 -14.27 22.82
C ARG A 143 7.99 -13.84 23.10
N TRP A 144 7.13 -13.89 22.09
CA TRP A 144 5.72 -13.58 22.27
C TRP A 144 5.05 -14.64 23.16
N LEU A 145 5.30 -15.93 22.90
CA LEU A 145 4.76 -17.03 23.68
C LEU A 145 5.21 -17.03 25.15
N GLU A 146 6.49 -16.73 25.41
CA GLU A 146 7.04 -16.58 26.77
C GLU A 146 6.23 -15.57 27.61
N ARG A 147 5.70 -14.53 26.97
CA ARG A 147 4.92 -13.47 27.63
C ARG A 147 3.42 -13.78 27.73
N HIS A 148 2.90 -14.71 26.92
CA HIS A 148 1.46 -14.93 26.73
C HIS A 148 0.98 -16.35 27.08
N GLY A 149 1.78 -17.12 27.84
CA GLY A 149 1.33 -18.38 28.43
C GLY A 149 1.75 -19.64 27.68
N GLY A 150 2.72 -19.54 26.77
CA GLY A 150 3.30 -20.70 26.09
C GLY A 150 2.60 -21.13 24.80
N PRO A 151 3.15 -22.14 24.10
CA PRO A 151 2.73 -22.54 22.76
C PRO A 151 1.31 -23.12 22.74
N PRO A 152 0.49 -22.76 21.74
CA PRO A 152 -0.82 -23.36 21.60
C PRO A 152 -0.74 -24.74 20.94
N PRO A 153 -1.78 -25.60 21.06
CA PRO A 153 -1.76 -26.98 20.55
C PRO A 153 -1.52 -27.10 19.04
N GLY A 154 -2.05 -26.16 18.25
CA GLY A 154 -1.88 -26.12 16.79
C GLY A 154 -0.53 -25.58 16.34
N GLY A 155 0.37 -25.25 17.27
CA GLY A 155 1.71 -24.78 16.99
C GLY A 155 1.78 -23.34 16.49
N VAL A 156 2.91 -23.00 15.86
CA VAL A 156 3.18 -21.66 15.31
C VAL A 156 3.29 -21.75 13.80
N ARG A 157 2.55 -20.88 13.11
CA ARG A 157 2.60 -20.70 11.66
C ARG A 157 3.14 -19.31 11.32
N ILE A 158 4.01 -19.24 10.32
CA ILE A 158 4.48 -17.97 9.78
C ILE A 158 3.76 -17.71 8.46
N ASP A 159 3.10 -16.56 8.37
CA ASP A 159 2.37 -16.10 7.19
C ASP A 159 3.00 -14.80 6.66
N VAL A 160 2.82 -14.54 5.36
CA VAL A 160 3.18 -13.27 4.73
C VAL A 160 1.95 -12.65 4.09
N ILE A 161 1.75 -11.36 4.30
CA ILE A 161 0.67 -10.60 3.69
C ILE A 161 1.28 -9.53 2.79
N GLY A 162 1.06 -9.67 1.49
CA GLY A 162 1.43 -8.69 0.47
C GLY A 162 0.32 -7.69 0.25
N ILE A 163 0.63 -6.40 0.36
CA ILE A 163 -0.29 -5.29 0.06
C ILE A 163 0.25 -4.54 -1.16
N LEU A 164 -0.46 -4.62 -2.27
CA LEU A 164 -0.17 -3.88 -3.49
C LEU A 164 -1.13 -2.70 -3.63
N LEU A 165 -0.57 -1.50 -3.65
CA LEU A 165 -1.31 -0.26 -3.85
C LEU A 165 -1.17 0.21 -5.31
N PRO A 166 -2.18 0.02 -6.16
CA PRO A 166 -2.15 0.55 -7.52
C PRO A 166 -2.22 2.08 -7.51
N ALA A 167 -1.83 2.71 -8.62
CA ALA A 167 -1.96 4.17 -8.78
C ALA A 167 -3.43 4.62 -8.82
N ARG A 168 -4.32 3.73 -9.27
CA ARG A 168 -5.78 3.91 -9.31
C ARG A 168 -6.45 2.58 -8.95
N GLY A 169 -7.59 2.63 -8.28
CA GLY A 169 -8.37 1.45 -7.89
C GLY A 169 -8.08 0.96 -6.47
N ALA A 170 -8.71 -0.16 -6.10
CA ALA A 170 -8.62 -0.73 -4.76
C ALA A 170 -7.27 -1.42 -4.51
N PRO A 171 -6.76 -1.41 -3.26
CA PRO A 171 -5.63 -2.25 -2.85
C PRO A 171 -5.88 -3.73 -3.14
N VAL A 172 -4.82 -4.43 -3.54
CA VAL A 172 -4.84 -5.90 -3.66
C VAL A 172 -4.11 -6.50 -2.46
N VAL A 173 -4.77 -7.40 -1.75
CA VAL A 173 -4.21 -8.11 -0.60
C VAL A 173 -4.00 -9.57 -0.95
N GLN A 174 -2.77 -10.05 -0.79
CA GLN A 174 -2.40 -11.45 -0.99
C GLN A 174 -1.91 -12.04 0.33
N HIS A 175 -2.35 -13.25 0.65
CA HIS A 175 -2.01 -13.94 1.90
C HIS A 175 -1.35 -15.28 1.57
N ALA A 176 -0.04 -15.36 1.86
CA ALA A 176 0.72 -16.60 1.79
C ALA A 176 0.73 -17.25 3.18
N ARG A 177 0.11 -18.43 3.30
CA ARG A 177 0.05 -19.17 4.58
C ARG A 177 1.19 -20.17 4.68
N GLY A 178 1.75 -20.34 5.88
CA GLY A 178 2.73 -21.40 6.17
C GLY A 178 3.98 -21.34 5.31
N VAL A 179 4.59 -20.16 5.19
CA VAL A 179 5.77 -19.95 4.34
C VAL A 179 7.07 -20.49 4.95
N ALA A 180 7.00 -21.02 6.18
CA ALA A 180 8.12 -21.58 6.92
C ALA A 180 7.65 -22.62 7.94
#